data_AF-A0A448X117-F1
#
_entry.id   AF-A0A448X117-F1
#
_cell.length_a   1.000
_cell.length_b   1.000
_cell.length_c   1.000
_cell.angle_alpha   90.00
_cell.angle_beta   90.00
_cell.angle_gamma   90.00
#
_symmetry.space_group_name_H-M   'P 1'
#
loop_
_entity.id
_entity.type
_entity.pdbx_description
1 polymer ?
#
loop_
_entity_poly.entity_id
_entity_poly.type
_entity_poly.pdbx_seq_one_letter_code
_entity_poly.pdbx_strand_id
1 'polypeptide(L)'
;TVAVSPSICRRGGEWFASFGRERNKGTKLFNISGHVNNPCTVEEEMSIPLRDLIERHSGGVIGGWDNLLAVIPGGSSTPLLPKR
;
A
#
# COMPACT_ATOMS: atom_id res chain seq x y z
N THR A 1 -13.60 -4.41 -2.78
CA THR A 1 -14.24 -3.80 -3.96
C THR A 1 -15.69 -3.41 -3.69
N VAL A 2 -16.60 -4.32 -3.32
CA VAL A 2 -18.02 -3.97 -3.09
C VAL A 2 -18.22 -2.86 -2.05
N ALA A 3 -17.48 -2.90 -0.94
CA ALA A 3 -17.63 -1.95 0.16
C ALA A 3 -17.33 -0.48 -0.21
N VAL A 4 -16.49 -0.23 -1.23
CA VAL A 4 -16.17 1.14 -1.65
C VAL A 4 -17.21 1.71 -2.64
N SER A 5 -17.98 0.85 -3.32
CA SER A 5 -18.93 1.26 -4.37
C SER A 5 -19.91 2.34 -3.92
N PRO A 6 -20.55 2.26 -2.73
CA PRO A 6 -21.48 3.30 -2.30
C PRO A 6 -20.80 4.67 -2.11
N SER A 7 -19.56 4.70 -1.64
CA SER A 7 -18.81 5.95 -1.49
C SER A 7 -18.42 6.55 -2.84
N ILE A 8 -18.07 5.70 -3.81
CA ILE A 8 -17.81 6.13 -5.19
C ILE A 8 -19.09 6.71 -5.82
N CYS A 9 -20.24 6.04 -5.68
CA CYS A 9 -21.51 6.55 -6.20
C CYS A 9 -21.90 7.89 -5.58
N ARG A 10 -21.66 8.09 -4.27
CA ARG A 10 -21.99 9.34 -3.57
C ARG A 10 -21.04 10.50 -3.87
N ARG A 11 -19.74 10.23 -4.04
CA ARG A 11 -18.70 11.26 -4.24
C ARG A 11 -18.32 11.49 -5.70
N GLY A 12 -18.77 10.63 -6.60
CA GLY A 12 -18.46 10.65 -8.02
C GLY A 12 -17.29 9.73 -8.39
N GLY A 13 -17.38 9.14 -9.58
CA GLY A 13 -16.31 8.30 -10.14
C GLY A 13 -15.01 9.08 -10.40
N GLU A 14 -15.13 10.35 -10.82
CA GLU A 14 -13.99 11.25 -11.05
C GLU A 14 -13.20 11.52 -9.77
N TRP A 15 -13.89 11.69 -8.63
CA TRP A 15 -13.23 11.82 -7.33
C TRP A 15 -12.42 10.56 -6.97
N PHE A 16 -12.96 9.37 -7.19
CA PHE A 16 -12.18 8.14 -6.94
C PHE A 16 -11.03 8.00 -7.94
N ALA A 17 -11.23 8.44 -9.19
CA ALA A 17 -10.24 8.40 -10.26
C ALA A 17 -9.17 9.51 -10.19
N SER A 18 -9.31 10.50 -9.29
CA SER A 18 -8.28 11.51 -9.08
C SER A 18 -7.06 10.96 -8.33
N PHE A 19 -7.23 9.85 -7.62
CA PHE A 19 -6.18 9.14 -6.87
C PHE A 19 -5.45 8.12 -7.74
N GLY A 20 -4.14 8.05 -7.63
CA GLY A 20 -3.27 7.06 -8.27
C GLY A 20 -2.99 7.31 -9.76
N ARG A 21 -2.17 6.45 -10.36
CA ARG A 21 -1.75 6.54 -11.76
C ARG A 21 -2.84 6.07 -12.71
N GLU A 22 -2.71 6.38 -14.00
CA GLU A 22 -3.59 5.84 -15.04
C GLU A 22 -3.70 4.30 -14.93
N ARG A 23 -4.93 3.78 -15.04
CA ARG A 23 -5.27 2.36 -14.89
C ARG A 23 -5.01 1.75 -13.50
N ASN A 24 -4.59 2.54 -12.50
CA ASN A 24 -4.37 2.13 -11.11
C ASN A 24 -4.95 3.19 -10.17
N LYS A 25 -6.27 3.34 -10.21
CA LYS A 25 -7.01 4.45 -9.59
C LYS A 25 -7.63 4.10 -8.25
N GLY A 26 -7.74 5.10 -7.39
CA GLY A 26 -8.43 5.01 -6.11
C GLY A 26 -7.52 4.79 -4.91
N THR A 27 -8.12 4.37 -3.81
CA THR A 27 -7.44 3.98 -2.57
C THR A 27 -7.39 2.47 -2.42
N LYS A 28 -6.44 1.99 -1.61
CA LYS A 28 -6.32 0.57 -1.29
C LYS A 28 -6.00 0.40 0.18
N LEU A 29 -6.62 -0.61 0.78
CA LEU A 29 -6.21 -1.14 2.07
C LEU A 29 -4.92 -1.96 1.88
N PHE A 30 -3.83 -1.47 2.46
CA PHE A 30 -2.54 -2.14 2.54
C PHE A 30 -2.40 -2.80 3.90
N ASN A 31 -1.89 -4.03 3.92
CA ASN A 31 -1.55 -4.75 5.15
C ASN A 31 -0.03 -4.86 5.20
N ILE A 32 0.61 -4.06 6.03
CA ILE A 32 2.06 -4.06 6.22
C ILE A 32 2.36 -4.98 7.40
N SER A 33 2.97 -6.13 7.11
CA SER A 33 3.23 -7.20 8.09
C SER A 33 4.68 -7.68 8.01
N GLY A 34 5.07 -8.54 8.96
CA GLY A 34 6.43 -9.10 9.03
C GLY A 34 7.39 -8.18 9.77
N HIS A 35 8.60 -8.02 9.23
CA HIS A 35 9.73 -7.35 9.90
C HIS A 35 9.70 -5.82 9.76
N VAL A 36 8.65 -5.20 10.29
CA VAL A 36 8.51 -3.74 10.43
C VAL A 36 8.29 -3.36 11.89
N ASN A 37 8.60 -2.11 12.25
CA ASN A 37 8.53 -1.67 13.65
C ASN A 37 7.08 -1.66 14.20
N ASN A 38 6.11 -1.24 13.39
CA ASN A 38 4.70 -1.16 13.75
C ASN A 38 3.81 -1.78 12.64
N PRO A 39 3.62 -3.11 12.63
CA PRO A 39 2.73 -3.76 11.68
C PRO A 39 1.31 -3.18 11.73
N CYS A 40 0.71 -2.90 10.58
CA CYS A 40 -0.61 -2.27 10.53
C CYS A 40 -1.38 -2.55 9.24
N THR A 41 -2.68 -2.32 9.29
CA THR A 41 -3.53 -2.14 8.12
C THR A 41 -3.83 -0.66 7.96
N VAL A 42 -3.58 -0.11 6.78
CA VAL A 42 -3.83 1.30 6.47
C VAL A 42 -4.49 1.45 5.11
N GLU A 43 -5.42 2.40 4.99
CA GLU A 43 -5.95 2.83 3.69
C GLU A 43 -5.07 3.97 3.17
N GLU A 44 -4.54 3.82 1.95
CA GLU A 44 -3.68 4.83 1.34
C GLU A 44 -3.93 4.91 -0.17
N GLU A 45 -3.45 5.98 -0.79
CA GLU A 45 -3.54 6.20 -2.23
C GLU A 45 -2.86 5.07 -3.03
N MET A 46 -3.53 4.58 -4.08
CA MET A 46 -2.89 3.67 -5.04
C MET A 46 -1.67 4.33 -5.69
N SER A 47 -0.66 3.54 -6.05
CA SER A 47 0.60 4.00 -6.64
C SER A 47 1.55 4.77 -5.71
N ILE A 48 1.30 4.77 -4.39
CA ILE A 48 2.30 5.17 -3.38
C ILE A 48 3.58 4.33 -3.54
N PRO A 49 4.78 4.94 -3.44
CA PRO A 49 6.04 4.17 -3.41
C PRO A 49 6.08 3.20 -2.22
N LEU A 50 6.54 1.98 -2.45
CA LEU A 50 6.60 0.93 -1.41
C LEU A 50 7.42 1.36 -0.18
N ARG A 51 8.54 2.05 -0.41
CA ARG A 51 9.37 2.59 0.67
C ARG A 51 8.61 3.58 1.52
N ASP A 52 7.96 4.55 0.88
CA ASP A 52 7.18 5.59 1.57
C ASP A 52 6.04 4.97 2.38
N LEU A 53 5.37 3.95 1.84
CA LEU A 53 4.33 3.21 2.54
C LEU A 53 4.85 2.57 3.84
N ILE A 54 6.00 1.90 3.79
CA ILE A 54 6.61 1.22 4.94
C ILE A 54 7.15 2.23 5.97
N GLU A 55 7.93 3.22 5.51
CA GLU A 55 8.55 4.20 6.41
C GLU A 55 7.50 5.05 7.12
N ARG A 56 6.48 5.51 6.39
CA ARG A 56 5.46 6.43 6.93
C ARG A 56 4.44 5.72 7.83
N HIS A 57 3.96 4.54 7.45
CA HIS A 57 2.81 3.92 8.12
C HIS A 57 3.17 2.80 9.09
N SER A 58 4.28 2.09 8.87
CA SER A 58 4.75 1.05 9.80
C SER A 58 5.98 1.47 10.62
N GLY A 59 6.42 2.72 10.49
CA GLY A 59 7.61 3.23 11.17
C GLY A 59 8.92 2.58 10.69
N GLY A 60 8.95 2.09 9.44
CA GLY A 60 10.14 1.52 8.84
C GLY A 60 10.37 0.03 9.12
N VAL A 61 11.40 -0.50 8.47
CA VAL A 61 11.90 -1.87 8.64
C VAL A 61 12.62 -1.98 9.99
N ILE A 62 12.52 -3.13 10.67
CA ILE A 62 13.28 -3.38 11.90
C ILE A 62 14.78 -3.29 11.59
N GLY A 63 15.51 -2.41 12.28
CA GLY A 63 16.92 -2.13 11.99
C GLY A 63 17.17 -1.15 10.84
N GLY A 64 16.12 -0.48 10.34
CA GLY A 64 16.20 0.53 9.27
C GLY A 64 16.10 -0.06 7.87
N TRP A 65 15.86 0.81 6.87
CA TRP A 65 15.70 0.42 5.46
C TRP A 65 16.86 -0.42 4.93
N ASP A 66 18.06 -0.18 5.44
CA ASP A 66 19.24 -0.87 4.95
C ASP A 66 19.29 -2.35 5.32
N ASN A 67 18.56 -2.75 6.38
CA ASN A 67 18.40 -4.13 6.81
C ASN A 67 17.35 -4.91 6.00
N LEU A 68 16.68 -4.28 5.03
CA LEU A 68 15.70 -4.95 4.20
C LEU A 68 16.35 -6.00 3.28
N LEU A 69 15.80 -7.21 3.24
CA LEU A 69 16.23 -8.24 2.30
C LEU A 69 15.30 -8.34 1.10
N ALA A 70 14.00 -8.51 1.36
CA ALA A 70 12.97 -8.61 0.34
C ALA A 70 11.59 -8.26 0.91
N VAL A 71 10.65 -7.95 0.02
CA VAL A 71 9.23 -7.72 0.34
C VAL A 71 8.37 -8.55 -0.60
N ILE A 72 7.30 -9.14 -0.09
CA ILE A 72 6.24 -9.75 -0.91
C ILE A 72 5.12 -8.71 -1.06
N PRO A 73 4.96 -8.06 -2.23
CA PRO A 73 4.18 -6.81 -2.35
C PRO A 73 2.67 -7.01 -2.40
N GLY A 74 2.19 -8.19 -2.80
CA GLY A 74 0.76 -8.44 -3.07
C GLY A 74 0.22 -9.68 -2.37
N GLY A 75 0.74 -10.00 -1.19
CA GLY A 75 0.40 -11.23 -0.47
C GLY A 75 1.18 -12.45 -0.99
N SER A 76 1.04 -13.58 -0.31
CA SER A 76 1.86 -14.79 -0.51
C SER A 76 1.83 -15.39 -1.91
N SER A 77 0.85 -15.02 -2.74
CA SER A 77 0.73 -15.45 -4.14
C SER A 77 1.61 -14.66 -5.11
N THR A 78 2.27 -13.59 -4.66
CA THR A 78 3.15 -12.77 -5.50
C THR A 78 4.62 -13.09 -5.28
N PRO A 79 5.47 -13.05 -6.33
CA PRO A 79 6.91 -13.20 -6.17
C PRO A 79 7.49 -12.14 -5.24
N LEU A 80 8.59 -12.48 -4.56
CA LEU A 80 9.34 -11.52 -3.76
C LEU A 80 9.99 -10.44 -4.63
N LEU A 81 10.08 -9.23 -4.08
CA LEU A 81 10.90 -8.14 -4.60
C LEU A 81 12.15 -8.01 -3.72
N PRO A 82 13.38 -8.15 -4.27
CA PRO A 82 14.59 -7.91 -3.50
C PRO A 82 14.74 -6.41 -3.18
N LYS A 83 15.48 -6.07 -2.11
CA LYS A 83 15.91 -4.69 -1.86
C LYS A 83 16.67 -4.18 -3.10
N ARG A 84 16.24 -3.03 -3.63
CA ARG A 84 16.91 -2.28 -4.71
C ARG A 84 17.27 -0.90 -4.23
#